data_AF-A0A3P8B5T3-F1
#
_entry.id   AF-A0A3P8B5T3-F1
#
_cell.length_a   1.000
_cell.length_b   1.000
_cell.length_c   1.000
_cell.angle_alpha   90.00
_cell.angle_beta   90.00
_cell.angle_gamma   90.00
#
_symmetry.space_group_name_H-M   'P 1'
#
loop_
_entity.id
_entity.type
_entity.pdbx_description
1 polymer ?
#
loop_
_entity_poly.entity_id
_entity_poly.type
_entity_poly.pdbx_seq_one_letter_code
_entity_poly.pdbx_strand_id
1 'polypeptide(L)'
;MHQIENELYDIWHTSESLERLGVRKTDVGGRHHFVISVVDSGKVKHFIIKRTTKKRLLWVYDFAFKRVSDLVQYHLRNKVPLCEEGVFIEKPCQKQEWQLNPEQIEPQVKIGEGAFGEDGMWGARIPVAIKTLHSTNMTTDDRIQFLQEANIMREFRHENVIRLHGVCTSKEPIMIVMELAAGGSLLSKLKNLQKPGSRGDGGLNCLEPVGANCLKTVGARGVVPEATMSF
;
A
#
# COMPACT_ATOMS: atom_id res chain seq x y z
N MET A 1 -10.27 -13.91 8.30
CA MET A 1 -10.30 -12.44 8.13
C MET A 1 -9.66 -11.66 9.28
N HIS A 2 -9.84 -12.02 10.56
CA HIS A 2 -9.27 -11.26 11.70
C HIS A 2 -7.75 -11.37 11.90
N GLN A 3 -7.12 -12.46 11.45
CA GLN A 3 -5.68 -12.69 11.58
C GLN A 3 -4.85 -11.85 10.57
N ILE A 4 -5.49 -11.51 9.45
CA ILE A 4 -4.89 -10.89 8.26
C ILE A 4 -4.55 -9.41 8.49
N GLU A 5 -5.42 -8.65 9.17
CA GLU A 5 -5.16 -7.24 9.45
C GLU A 5 -3.98 -7.07 10.43
N ASN A 6 -3.68 -8.08 11.25
CA ASN A 6 -2.55 -8.06 12.18
C ASN A 6 -1.23 -8.40 11.49
N GLU A 7 -1.21 -9.42 10.61
CA GLU A 7 -0.01 -9.79 9.85
C GLU A 7 0.37 -8.73 8.81
N LEU A 8 -0.62 -8.08 8.17
CA LEU A 8 -0.37 -6.94 7.31
C LEU A 8 0.24 -5.78 8.13
N TYR A 9 -0.24 -5.52 9.34
CA TYR A 9 0.32 -4.48 10.22
C TYR A 9 1.81 -4.68 10.49
N ASP A 10 2.24 -5.93 10.71
CA ASP A 10 3.64 -6.31 10.96
C ASP A 10 4.53 -6.21 9.71
N ILE A 11 3.99 -6.44 8.52
CA ILE A 11 4.72 -6.26 7.25
C ILE A 11 4.92 -4.77 6.92
N TRP A 12 3.97 -3.91 7.30
CA TRP A 12 3.97 -2.49 6.92
C TRP A 12 4.83 -1.60 7.82
N HIS A 13 5.00 -1.99 9.08
CA HIS A 13 5.66 -1.19 10.10
C HIS A 13 7.06 -1.75 10.34
N THR A 14 8.07 -1.07 9.79
CA THR A 14 9.47 -1.28 10.16
C THR A 14 9.62 -1.23 11.69
N SER A 15 10.65 -1.89 12.23
CA SER A 15 10.95 -2.02 13.67
C SER A 15 10.95 -0.70 14.46
N GLU A 16 10.96 0.44 13.79
CA GLU A 16 10.86 1.80 14.32
C GLU A 16 9.43 2.24 14.72
N SER A 17 8.43 1.37 14.52
CA SER A 17 7.00 1.69 14.67
C SER A 17 6.33 1.04 15.89
N LEU A 18 7.09 0.34 16.73
CA LEU A 18 6.61 -0.47 17.86
C LEU A 18 6.05 0.35 19.05
N GLU A 19 5.82 1.66 18.90
CA GLU A 19 5.22 2.53 19.93
C GLU A 19 3.94 3.24 19.45
N ARG A 20 3.36 2.83 18.32
CA ARG A 20 2.34 3.62 17.61
C ARG A 20 0.92 3.08 17.76
N LEU A 21 -0.03 4.01 17.86
CA LEU A 21 -1.46 3.79 17.79
C LEU A 21 -1.93 3.75 16.33
N GLY A 22 -2.65 2.71 15.95
CA GLY A 22 -3.41 2.64 14.70
C GLY A 22 -4.91 2.54 14.96
N VAL A 23 -5.72 3.31 14.24
CA VAL A 23 -7.17 3.10 14.19
C VAL A 23 -7.53 2.49 12.85
N ARG A 24 -8.16 1.32 12.88
CA ARG A 24 -8.60 0.60 11.67
C ARG A 24 -10.09 0.33 11.69
N LYS A 25 -10.68 0.23 10.51
CA LYS A 25 -12.05 -0.25 10.31
C LYS A 25 -11.97 -1.72 9.97
N THR A 26 -12.77 -2.56 10.62
CA THR A 26 -12.80 -4.01 10.40
C THR A 26 -14.23 -4.51 10.27
N ASP A 27 -14.41 -5.65 9.62
CA ASP A 27 -15.70 -6.32 9.48
C ASP A 27 -15.77 -7.57 10.35
N VAL A 28 -16.66 -7.52 11.35
CA VAL A 28 -16.94 -8.64 12.26
C VAL A 28 -18.40 -9.02 12.11
N GLY A 29 -18.68 -10.22 11.57
CA GLY A 29 -20.04 -10.73 11.43
C GLY A 29 -20.95 -9.85 10.56
N GLY A 30 -20.42 -9.29 9.47
CA GLY A 30 -21.17 -8.40 8.56
C GLY A 30 -21.44 -7.01 9.10
N ARG A 31 -20.80 -6.62 10.22
CA ARG A 31 -20.88 -5.27 10.79
C ARG A 31 -19.51 -4.63 10.84
N HIS A 32 -19.45 -3.39 10.35
CA HIS A 32 -18.28 -2.53 10.47
C HIS A 32 -18.06 -2.10 11.92
N HIS A 33 -16.88 -2.40 12.45
CA HIS A 33 -16.40 -1.95 13.74
C HIS A 33 -15.13 -1.11 13.55
N PHE A 34 -14.86 -0.20 14.47
CA PHE A 34 -13.56 0.45 14.58
C PHE A 34 -12.74 -0.26 15.65
N VAL A 35 -11.45 -0.41 15.40
CA VAL A 35 -10.50 -1.06 16.32
C VAL A 35 -9.34 -0.11 16.55
N ILE A 36 -9.01 0.09 17.82
CA ILE A 36 -7.80 0.77 18.28
C ILE A 36 -6.74 -0.31 18.48
N SER A 37 -5.64 -0.23 17.74
CA SER A 37 -4.48 -1.09 17.91
C SER A 37 -3.37 -0.26 18.54
N VAL A 38 -2.85 -0.70 19.69
CA VAL A 38 -1.75 -0.04 20.40
C VAL A 38 -0.70 -1.07 20.73
N VAL A 39 0.56 -0.65 20.75
CA VAL A 39 1.65 -1.50 21.24
C VAL A 39 1.86 -1.17 22.71
N ASP A 40 1.79 -2.19 23.56
CA ASP A 40 2.04 -2.09 24.98
C ASP A 40 3.02 -3.19 25.38
N SER A 41 4.13 -2.80 26.02
CA SER A 41 5.19 -3.73 26.45
C SER A 41 5.69 -4.64 25.32
N GLY A 42 5.81 -4.10 24.10
CA GLY A 42 6.25 -4.82 22.90
C GLY A 42 5.21 -5.76 22.28
N LYS A 43 3.97 -5.79 22.79
CA LYS A 43 2.88 -6.60 22.26
C LYS A 43 1.77 -5.72 21.69
N VAL A 44 1.29 -6.08 20.50
CA VAL A 44 0.12 -5.42 19.91
C VAL A 44 -1.14 -5.86 20.66
N LYS A 45 -1.91 -4.89 21.16
CA LYS A 45 -3.22 -5.07 21.78
C LYS A 45 -4.30 -4.39 20.95
N HIS A 46 -5.43 -5.07 20.75
CA HIS A 46 -6.54 -4.59 19.93
C HIS A 46 -7.79 -4.36 20.78
N PHE A 47 -8.35 -3.15 20.69
CA PHE A 47 -9.53 -2.73 21.42
C PHE A 47 -10.65 -2.36 20.45
N ILE A 48 -11.75 -3.11 20.48
CA ILE A 48 -12.92 -2.83 19.65
C ILE A 48 -13.67 -1.62 20.23
N ILE A 49 -13.86 -0.59 19.41
CA ILE A 49 -14.72 0.55 19.75
C ILE A 49 -16.17 0.09 19.65
N LYS A 50 -16.81 -0.03 20.81
CA LYS A 50 -18.22 -0.41 20.97
C LYS A 50 -19.12 0.79 20.72
N ARG A 51 -20.39 0.50 20.44
CA ARG A 51 -21.42 1.52 20.23
C ARG A 51 -22.59 1.31 21.19
N THR A 52 -23.00 2.36 21.89
CA THR A 52 -24.17 2.34 22.76
C THR A 52 -25.46 2.20 21.95
N THR A 53 -26.48 1.54 22.50
CA THR A 53 -27.75 1.27 21.81
C THR A 53 -28.62 2.51 21.64
N LYS A 54 -28.79 3.31 22.71
CA LYS A 54 -29.71 4.46 22.72
C LYS A 54 -29.16 5.69 22.00
N LYS A 55 -27.98 6.17 22.42
CA LYS A 55 -27.40 7.44 21.92
C LYS A 55 -26.40 7.24 20.76
N ARG A 56 -26.14 5.99 20.37
CA ARG A 56 -25.18 5.61 19.31
C ARG A 56 -23.77 6.18 19.51
N LEU A 57 -23.39 6.47 20.76
CA LEU A 57 -22.06 6.92 21.18
C LEU A 57 -21.04 5.77 21.12
N LEU A 58 -19.80 6.11 20.81
CA LEU A 58 -18.64 5.25 20.66
C LEU A 58 -17.82 5.22 21.95
N TRP A 59 -17.42 4.03 22.41
CA TRP A 59 -16.66 3.87 23.65
C TRP A 59 -15.76 2.64 23.60
N VAL A 60 -14.73 2.60 24.43
CA VAL A 60 -13.81 1.46 24.58
C VAL A 60 -13.76 0.96 26.02
N TYR A 61 -13.77 1.89 26.98
CA TYR A 61 -13.71 1.61 28.41
C TYR A 61 -14.72 2.48 29.20
N ASP A 62 -14.31 3.60 29.79
CA ASP A 62 -15.19 4.38 30.67
C ASP A 62 -15.95 5.52 29.97
N PHE A 63 -15.39 6.05 28.88
CA PHE A 63 -15.89 7.29 28.28
C PHE A 63 -16.46 7.07 26.88
N ALA A 64 -17.57 7.75 26.60
CA ALA A 64 -18.32 7.61 25.36
C ALA A 64 -18.41 8.94 24.57
N PHE A 65 -18.22 8.88 23.26
CA PHE A 65 -18.06 10.03 22.38
C PHE A 65 -18.90 9.91 21.11
N LYS A 66 -19.10 11.03 20.39
CA LYS A 66 -19.85 11.03 19.12
C LYS A 66 -19.00 10.59 17.93
N ARG A 67 -17.69 10.91 17.94
CA ARG A 67 -16.75 10.59 16.86
C ARG A 67 -15.57 9.79 17.40
N VAL A 68 -14.98 8.97 16.53
CA VAL A 68 -13.75 8.22 16.84
C VAL A 68 -12.59 9.18 17.12
N SER A 69 -12.50 10.29 16.38
CA SER A 69 -11.50 11.35 16.59
C SER A 69 -11.52 11.87 18.03
N ASP A 70 -12.71 12.15 18.56
CA ASP A 70 -12.90 12.75 19.89
C ASP A 70 -12.50 11.76 20.99
N LEU A 71 -12.88 10.48 20.81
CA LEU A 71 -12.49 9.39 21.70
C LEU A 71 -10.96 9.27 21.76
N VAL A 72 -10.30 9.15 20.59
CA VAL A 72 -8.84 9.00 20.52
C VAL A 72 -8.14 10.21 21.12
N GLN A 73 -8.60 11.42 20.80
CA GLN A 73 -8.02 12.65 21.32
C GLN A 73 -8.18 12.76 22.84
N TYR A 74 -9.31 12.33 23.39
CA TYR A 74 -9.53 12.31 24.83
C TYR A 74 -8.53 11.39 25.56
N HIS A 75 -8.35 10.16 25.09
CA HIS A 75 -7.41 9.20 25.69
C HIS A 75 -5.95 9.65 25.53
N LEU A 76 -5.59 10.25 24.38
CA LEU A 76 -4.26 10.84 24.15
C LEU A 76 -3.96 12.01 25.09
N ARG A 77 -4.89 12.96 25.20
CA ARG A 77 -4.69 14.23 25.92
C ARG A 77 -4.73 14.04 27.43
N ASN A 78 -5.69 13.27 27.92
CA ASN A 78 -5.92 13.11 29.36
C ASN A 78 -5.19 11.90 29.96
N LYS A 79 -4.47 11.13 29.12
CA LYS A 79 -3.77 9.91 29.54
C LYS A 79 -4.67 8.95 30.31
N VAL A 80 -5.86 8.71 29.76
CA VAL A 80 -6.85 7.77 30.30
C VAL A 80 -6.63 6.40 29.66
N PRO A 81 -6.62 5.29 30.42
CA PRO A 81 -6.37 3.97 29.88
C PRO A 81 -7.55 3.45 29.04
N LEU A 82 -7.26 2.49 28.17
CA LEU A 82 -8.21 1.79 27.31
C LEU A 82 -8.83 0.55 27.95
N CYS A 83 -8.32 0.14 29.12
CA CYS A 83 -8.78 -1.01 29.91
C CYS A 83 -8.24 -0.95 31.34
N GLU A 84 -8.70 -1.87 32.19
CA GLU A 84 -8.31 -1.97 33.61
C GLU A 84 -6.80 -2.20 33.80
N GLU A 85 -6.15 -2.89 32.86
CA GLU A 85 -4.72 -3.19 32.90
C GLU A 85 -3.82 -1.97 32.63
N GLY A 86 -4.40 -0.78 32.43
CA GLY A 86 -3.63 0.46 32.30
C GLY A 86 -2.94 0.62 30.94
N VAL A 87 -3.61 0.23 29.86
CA VAL A 87 -3.05 0.40 28.50
C VAL A 87 -3.36 1.80 27.96
N PHE A 88 -2.34 2.57 27.59
CA PHE A 88 -2.49 3.97 27.17
C PHE A 88 -2.25 4.16 25.68
N ILE A 89 -2.80 5.25 25.14
CA ILE A 89 -2.41 5.76 23.83
C ILE A 89 -1.24 6.71 24.00
N GLU A 90 -0.07 6.34 23.47
CA GLU A 90 1.13 7.18 23.56
C GLU A 90 1.30 8.07 22.34
N LYS A 91 1.50 7.48 21.17
CA LYS A 91 1.82 8.20 19.92
C LYS A 91 0.89 7.74 18.79
N PRO A 92 0.17 8.64 18.10
CA PRO A 92 -0.58 8.27 16.90
C PRO A 92 0.37 7.83 15.77
N CYS A 93 0.02 6.77 15.06
CA CYS A 93 0.69 6.41 13.81
C CYS A 93 0.30 7.44 12.76
N GLN A 94 1.28 8.22 12.31
CA GLN A 94 1.07 9.16 11.22
C GLN A 94 1.03 8.41 9.89
N LYS A 95 0.08 8.81 9.05
CA LYS A 95 0.00 8.34 7.67
C LYS A 95 1.31 8.69 6.96
N GLN A 96 1.95 7.70 6.38
CA GLN A 96 3.22 7.88 5.68
C GLN A 96 2.99 8.51 4.30
N GLU A 97 3.99 9.21 3.76
CA GLU A 97 3.87 9.90 2.45
C GLU A 97 3.56 8.94 1.29
N TRP A 98 4.07 7.70 1.36
CA TRP A 98 3.83 6.65 0.36
C TRP A 98 2.44 6.01 0.48
N GLN A 99 1.66 6.31 1.53
CA GLN A 99 0.28 5.84 1.63
C GLN A 99 -0.62 6.82 0.88
N LEU A 100 -1.03 6.45 -0.33
CA LEU A 100 -1.85 7.31 -1.18
C LEU A 100 -3.34 7.16 -0.84
N ASN A 101 -4.12 8.22 -1.08
CA ASN A 101 -5.58 8.10 -1.02
C ASN A 101 -6.10 7.59 -2.36
N PRO A 102 -6.95 6.55 -2.40
CA PRO A 102 -7.54 6.04 -3.63
C PRO A 102 -8.26 7.14 -4.44
N GLU A 103 -8.82 8.14 -3.78
CA GLU A 103 -9.52 9.27 -4.43
C GLU A 103 -8.60 10.17 -5.25
N GLN A 104 -7.28 10.05 -5.08
CA GLN A 104 -6.29 10.77 -5.90
C GLN A 104 -5.86 9.99 -7.14
N ILE A 105 -6.31 8.74 -7.28
CA ILE A 105 -5.92 7.85 -8.36
C ILE A 105 -7.11 7.70 -9.31
N GLU A 106 -6.89 8.04 -10.56
CA GLU A 106 -7.87 7.95 -11.63
C GLU A 106 -7.40 6.91 -12.65
N PRO A 107 -7.81 5.64 -12.52
CA PRO A 107 -7.52 4.61 -13.53
C PRO A 107 -8.20 4.96 -14.86
N GLN A 108 -7.53 4.72 -15.98
CA GLN A 108 -8.00 5.09 -17.32
C GLN A 108 -8.18 3.87 -18.23
N VAL A 109 -7.08 3.32 -18.74
CA VAL A 109 -7.05 2.29 -19.79
C VAL A 109 -6.19 1.12 -19.32
N LYS A 110 -6.60 -0.10 -19.67
CA LYS A 110 -5.79 -1.29 -19.40
C LYS A 110 -4.59 -1.34 -20.35
N ILE A 111 -3.36 -1.34 -19.82
CA ILE A 111 -2.12 -1.25 -20.64
C ILE A 111 -1.65 -2.63 -21.16
N GLY A 112 -2.34 -3.72 -20.83
CA GLY A 112 -2.03 -5.04 -21.36
C GLY A 112 -2.71 -6.18 -20.62
N GLU A 113 -2.44 -7.41 -21.06
CA GLU A 113 -2.89 -8.66 -20.42
C GLU A 113 -1.83 -9.29 -19.49
N GLY A 114 -0.72 -8.58 -19.23
CA GLY A 114 0.38 -9.03 -18.37
C GLY A 114 0.17 -8.74 -16.87
N ALA A 115 1.22 -8.94 -16.07
CA ALA A 115 1.21 -8.72 -14.61
C ALA A 115 1.05 -7.24 -14.19
N PHE A 116 1.03 -6.32 -15.16
CA PHE A 116 0.84 -4.89 -14.95
C PHE A 116 -0.57 -4.50 -15.32
N GLY A 117 -1.22 -3.76 -14.43
CA GLY A 117 -2.62 -3.41 -14.53
C GLY A 117 -2.90 -2.28 -15.51
N GLU A 118 -3.49 -1.22 -15.00
CA GLU A 118 -4.08 -0.12 -15.76
C GLU A 118 -3.15 1.09 -15.78
N ASP A 119 -3.21 1.92 -16.82
CA ASP A 119 -2.68 3.28 -16.75
C ASP A 119 -3.66 4.15 -16.00
N GLY A 120 -3.16 5.26 -15.48
CA GLY A 120 -4.00 6.24 -14.87
C GLY A 120 -3.26 7.52 -14.56
N MET A 121 -3.96 8.38 -13.84
CA MET A 121 -3.47 9.67 -13.41
C MET A 121 -3.48 9.76 -11.90
N TRP A 122 -2.33 10.15 -11.33
CA TRP A 122 -2.25 10.57 -9.94
C TRP A 122 -2.39 12.09 -9.85
N GLY A 123 -3.40 12.55 -9.09
CA GLY A 123 -3.67 13.97 -8.86
C GLY A 123 -3.96 14.76 -10.14
N ALA A 124 -4.56 14.09 -11.14
CA ALA A 124 -4.85 14.62 -12.47
C ALA A 124 -3.65 15.20 -13.24
N ARG A 125 -2.41 14.90 -12.84
CA ARG A 125 -1.20 15.50 -13.43
C ARG A 125 -0.09 14.52 -13.75
N ILE A 126 0.05 13.46 -12.96
CA ILE A 126 1.18 12.53 -13.07
C ILE A 126 0.66 11.23 -13.71
N PRO A 127 1.10 10.87 -14.92
CA PRO A 127 0.81 9.57 -15.50
C PRO A 127 1.45 8.46 -14.66
N VAL A 128 0.69 7.41 -14.38
CA VAL A 128 1.11 6.31 -13.50
C VAL A 128 0.70 4.96 -14.06
N ALA A 129 1.48 3.93 -13.72
CA ALA A 129 1.07 2.54 -13.86
C ALA A 129 0.43 2.09 -12.53
N ILE A 130 -0.73 1.44 -12.61
CA ILE A 130 -1.52 1.01 -11.46
C ILE A 130 -1.60 -0.52 -11.50
N LYS A 131 -1.01 -1.18 -10.51
CA LYS A 131 -1.23 -2.60 -10.27
C LYS A 131 -2.37 -2.72 -9.27
N THR A 132 -3.45 -3.38 -9.66
CA THR A 132 -4.68 -3.51 -8.84
C THR A 132 -4.84 -4.96 -8.39
N LEU A 133 -5.00 -5.17 -7.09
CA LEU A 133 -5.37 -6.47 -6.52
C LEU A 133 -6.88 -6.52 -6.31
N HIS A 134 -7.60 -7.21 -7.20
CA HIS A 134 -9.05 -7.35 -7.10
C HIS A 134 -9.43 -8.40 -6.06
N SER A 135 -10.33 -8.04 -5.14
CA SER A 135 -10.66 -8.84 -3.95
C SER A 135 -11.52 -10.08 -4.23
N THR A 136 -11.98 -10.29 -5.47
CA THR A 136 -13.06 -11.24 -5.75
C THR A 136 -12.71 -12.72 -5.57
N ASN A 137 -11.42 -13.11 -5.51
CA ASN A 137 -10.99 -14.51 -5.27
C ASN A 137 -9.59 -14.64 -4.64
N MET A 138 -9.05 -13.60 -3.97
CA MET A 138 -7.66 -13.60 -3.52
C MET A 138 -7.51 -14.07 -2.06
N THR A 139 -6.48 -14.87 -1.80
CA THR A 139 -6.14 -15.36 -0.46
C THR A 139 -5.41 -14.30 0.36
N THR A 140 -5.25 -14.55 1.66
CA THR A 140 -4.40 -13.73 2.54
C THR A 140 -2.98 -13.62 2.00
N ASP A 141 -2.43 -14.74 1.57
CA ASP A 141 -1.03 -14.85 1.15
C ASP A 141 -0.78 -14.04 -0.12
N ASP A 142 -1.75 -14.02 -1.04
CA ASP A 142 -1.69 -13.17 -2.24
C ASP A 142 -1.61 -11.69 -1.87
N ARG A 143 -2.37 -11.25 -0.87
CA ARG A 143 -2.32 -9.85 -0.37
C ARG A 143 -0.97 -9.55 0.27
N ILE A 144 -0.42 -10.49 1.04
CA ILE A 144 0.89 -10.34 1.66
C ILE A 144 1.97 -10.22 0.58
N GLN A 145 2.00 -11.13 -0.39
CA GLN A 145 2.97 -11.14 -1.47
C GLN A 145 2.88 -9.86 -2.32
N PHE A 146 1.66 -9.42 -2.63
CA PHE A 146 1.41 -8.17 -3.35
C PHE A 146 2.02 -6.97 -2.63
N LEU A 147 1.88 -6.90 -1.30
CA LEU A 147 2.39 -5.77 -0.52
C LEU A 147 3.88 -5.88 -0.21
N GLN A 148 4.43 -7.10 -0.13
CA GLN A 148 5.87 -7.32 -0.06
C GLN A 148 6.60 -6.77 -1.29
N GLU A 149 6.02 -6.92 -2.48
CA GLU A 149 6.56 -6.33 -3.71
C GLU A 149 6.71 -4.80 -3.57
N ALA A 150 5.67 -4.12 -3.11
CA ALA A 150 5.74 -2.68 -2.84
C ALA A 150 6.77 -2.33 -1.77
N ASN A 151 6.89 -3.13 -0.72
CA ASN A 151 7.86 -2.88 0.35
C ASN A 151 9.31 -2.96 -0.16
N ILE A 152 9.61 -3.95 -1.01
CA ILE A 152 10.91 -4.08 -1.68
C ILE A 152 11.17 -2.86 -2.58
N MET A 153 10.20 -2.51 -3.44
CA MET A 153 10.33 -1.37 -4.36
C MET A 153 10.59 -0.04 -3.63
N ARG A 154 10.07 0.10 -2.40
CA ARG A 154 10.24 1.31 -1.58
C ARG A 154 11.70 1.59 -1.19
N GLU A 155 12.56 0.57 -1.20
CA GLU A 155 13.99 0.71 -0.88
C GLU A 155 14.84 1.20 -2.06
N PHE A 156 14.30 1.18 -3.28
CA PHE A 156 15.05 1.53 -4.48
C PHE A 156 14.71 2.95 -4.97
N ARG A 157 15.75 3.74 -5.21
CA ARG A 157 15.64 5.04 -5.88
C ARG A 157 16.80 5.19 -6.85
N HIS A 158 16.53 4.92 -8.12
CA HIS A 158 17.53 4.94 -9.17
C HIS A 158 16.87 5.23 -10.52
N GLU A 159 17.56 5.93 -11.40
CA GLU A 159 17.04 6.35 -12.72
C GLU A 159 16.62 5.18 -13.62
N ASN A 160 17.31 4.05 -13.49
CA ASN A 160 17.02 2.82 -14.24
C ASN A 160 16.15 1.81 -13.47
N VAL A 161 15.43 2.24 -12.43
CA VAL A 161 14.50 1.40 -11.67
C VAL A 161 13.17 2.12 -11.57
N ILE A 162 12.08 1.43 -11.95
CA ILE A 162 10.72 1.98 -11.88
C ILE A 162 10.43 2.46 -10.47
N ARG A 163 10.14 3.75 -10.34
CA ARG A 163 9.88 4.35 -9.05
C ARG A 163 8.50 3.94 -8.53
N LEU A 164 8.46 3.48 -7.28
CA LEU A 164 7.21 3.41 -6.52
C LEU A 164 6.79 4.83 -6.12
N HIS A 165 5.58 5.24 -6.49
CA HIS A 165 4.96 6.46 -5.96
C HIS A 165 4.27 6.19 -4.63
N GLY A 166 3.57 5.07 -4.50
CA GLY A 166 2.96 4.68 -3.24
C GLY A 166 1.94 3.56 -3.39
N VAL A 167 1.22 3.29 -2.30
CA VAL A 167 0.23 2.21 -2.21
C VAL A 167 -1.08 2.75 -1.64
N CYS A 168 -2.20 2.32 -2.22
CA CYS A 168 -3.55 2.57 -1.74
C CYS A 168 -4.06 1.33 -1.01
N THR A 169 -4.18 1.39 0.31
CA THR A 169 -4.67 0.28 1.15
C THR A 169 -5.90 0.62 1.98
N SER A 170 -6.31 1.90 1.99
CA SER A 170 -7.40 2.39 2.84
C SER A 170 -8.78 1.90 2.40
N LYS A 171 -8.91 1.44 1.14
CA LYS A 171 -10.15 0.93 0.55
C LYS A 171 -9.80 -0.11 -0.51
N GLU A 172 -10.71 -1.05 -0.75
CA GLU A 172 -10.65 -1.94 -1.91
C GLU A 172 -11.02 -1.18 -3.21
N PRO A 173 -10.40 -1.54 -4.35
CA PRO A 173 -9.31 -2.52 -4.46
C PRO A 173 -7.97 -1.96 -3.94
N ILE A 174 -7.09 -2.82 -3.45
CA ILE A 174 -5.71 -2.42 -3.09
C ILE A 174 -4.95 -2.11 -4.38
N MET A 175 -4.22 -1.00 -4.42
CA MET A 175 -3.45 -0.57 -5.59
C MET A 175 -2.01 -0.22 -5.25
N ILE A 176 -1.07 -0.61 -6.12
CA ILE A 176 0.31 -0.13 -6.12
C ILE A 176 0.47 0.84 -7.29
N VAL A 177 0.92 2.06 -6.99
CA VAL A 177 1.04 3.16 -7.93
C VAL A 177 2.51 3.40 -8.22
N MET A 178 2.88 3.28 -9.49
CA MET A 178 4.26 3.30 -9.97
C MET A 178 4.42 4.29 -11.12
N GLU A 179 5.67 4.65 -11.39
CA GLU A 179 6.05 5.38 -12.58
C GLU A 179 5.61 4.64 -13.86
N LEU A 180 5.05 5.39 -14.81
CA LEU A 180 4.60 4.85 -16.09
C LEU A 180 5.76 4.77 -17.09
N ALA A 181 6.15 3.56 -17.46
CA ALA A 181 7.14 3.32 -18.51
C ALA A 181 6.50 3.42 -19.92
N ALA A 182 6.41 4.65 -20.46
CA ALA A 182 5.77 4.93 -21.76
C ALA A 182 6.41 4.19 -22.96
N GLY A 183 7.66 3.72 -22.83
CA GLY A 183 8.35 2.93 -23.86
C GLY A 183 7.80 1.51 -24.05
N GLY A 184 6.87 1.08 -23.20
CA GLY A 184 6.29 -0.25 -23.21
C GLY A 184 7.30 -1.33 -22.83
N SER A 185 6.97 -2.58 -23.16
CA SER A 185 7.72 -3.73 -22.73
C SER A 185 9.06 -3.93 -23.43
N LEU A 186 10.10 -4.25 -22.64
CA LEU A 186 11.41 -4.62 -23.18
C LEU A 186 11.27 -5.85 -24.08
N LEU A 187 10.44 -6.81 -23.67
CA LEU A 187 10.16 -8.01 -24.46
C LEU A 187 9.53 -7.66 -25.82
N SER A 188 8.55 -6.75 -25.87
CA SER A 188 7.96 -6.32 -27.14
C SER A 188 8.98 -5.60 -28.02
N LYS A 189 9.83 -4.76 -27.40
CA LYS A 189 10.89 -4.06 -28.13
C LYS A 189 11.88 -5.05 -28.74
N LEU A 190 12.34 -6.04 -27.97
CA LEU A 190 13.25 -7.09 -28.45
C LEU A 190 12.63 -7.92 -29.58
N LYS A 191 11.36 -8.33 -29.46
CA LYS A 191 10.65 -9.06 -30.52
C LYS A 191 10.51 -8.24 -31.81
N ASN A 192 10.29 -6.93 -31.70
CA ASN A 192 10.19 -6.04 -32.86
C ASN A 192 11.54 -5.84 -33.56
N LEU A 193 12.65 -5.81 -32.81
CA LEU A 193 14.00 -5.72 -33.38
C LEU A 193 14.42 -7.00 -34.12
N GLN A 194 13.84 -8.15 -33.79
CA GLN A 194 14.13 -9.43 -34.43
C GLN A 194 13.37 -9.66 -35.75
N LYS A 195 12.46 -8.76 -36.17
CA LYS A 195 11.78 -8.87 -37.47
C LYS A 195 12.70 -8.34 -38.59
N PRO A 196 13.20 -9.19 -39.51
CA PRO A 196 14.01 -8.71 -40.62
C PRO A 196 13.08 -8.07 -41.66
N GLY A 197 13.03 -6.72 -41.73
CA GLY A 197 12.25 -6.07 -42.80
C GLY A 197 11.98 -4.56 -42.75
N SER A 198 12.31 -3.81 -41.69
CA SER A 198 12.07 -2.35 -41.66
C SER A 198 13.36 -1.55 -41.56
N ARG A 199 14.10 -1.48 -42.68
CA ARG A 199 14.98 -0.34 -42.96
C ARG A 199 14.12 0.74 -43.63
N GLY A 200 13.77 1.77 -42.88
CA GLY A 200 13.00 2.91 -43.37
C GLY A 200 13.07 4.08 -42.40
N ASP A 201 14.19 4.80 -42.52
CA ASP A 201 14.40 6.24 -42.27
C ASP A 201 13.99 6.91 -40.94
N GLY A 202 14.92 7.73 -40.42
CA GLY A 202 14.63 8.79 -39.45
C GLY A 202 15.00 8.53 -37.98
N GLY A 203 16.26 8.81 -37.62
CA GLY A 203 16.64 9.19 -36.25
C GLY A 203 16.96 8.05 -35.28
N LEU A 204 18.23 7.62 -35.25
CA LEU A 204 18.78 7.01 -34.04
C LEU A 204 18.83 8.09 -32.94
N ASN A 205 17.73 8.26 -32.20
CA ASN A 205 17.85 8.61 -30.80
C ASN A 205 18.26 7.31 -30.09
N CYS A 206 19.57 7.21 -29.91
CA CYS A 206 20.23 6.22 -29.08
C CYS A 206 19.41 5.95 -27.81
N LEU A 207 19.35 4.67 -27.44
CA LEU A 207 18.78 4.17 -26.19
C LEU A 207 19.00 5.17 -25.04
N GLU A 208 17.92 5.75 -24.49
CA GLU A 208 17.96 6.06 -23.07
C GLU A 208 17.90 4.72 -22.33
N PRO A 209 18.89 4.40 -21.48
CA PRO A 209 19.10 3.06 -20.92
C PRO A 209 18.12 2.67 -19.80
N VAL A 210 16.96 3.33 -19.71
CA VAL A 210 16.01 3.22 -18.59
C VAL A 210 15.52 1.78 -18.39
N GLY A 211 15.43 0.98 -19.46
CA GLY A 211 14.93 -0.40 -19.41
C GLY A 211 15.99 -1.51 -19.28
N ALA A 212 17.27 -1.26 -19.58
CA ALA A 212 18.27 -2.34 -19.72
C ALA A 212 19.18 -2.52 -18.49
N ASN A 213 19.26 -1.51 -17.61
CA ASN A 213 20.14 -1.55 -16.42
C ASN A 213 19.45 -1.99 -15.12
N CYS A 214 18.13 -2.18 -15.12
CA CYS A 214 17.38 -2.68 -13.97
C CYS A 214 17.96 -4.00 -13.42
N LEU A 215 18.41 -4.89 -14.33
CA LEU A 215 18.97 -6.20 -14.00
C LEU A 215 20.35 -6.15 -13.30
N LYS A 216 21.18 -5.11 -13.53
CA LYS A 216 22.54 -5.05 -12.96
C LYS A 216 22.55 -4.58 -11.51
N THR A 217 21.66 -3.66 -11.13
CA THR A 217 21.62 -3.11 -9.76
C THR A 217 20.90 -4.05 -8.79
N VAL A 218 19.88 -4.78 -9.27
CA VAL A 218 19.05 -5.67 -8.44
C VAL A 218 19.71 -7.05 -8.22
N GLY A 219 20.53 -7.51 -9.18
CA GLY A 219 21.26 -8.78 -9.08
C GLY A 219 22.28 -8.89 -7.94
N ALA A 220 22.73 -7.77 -7.37
CA ALA A 220 23.70 -7.77 -6.27
C ALA A 220 23.13 -8.19 -4.89
N ARG A 221 21.79 -8.29 -4.76
CA ARG A 221 21.11 -8.65 -3.50
C ARG A 221 20.21 -9.89 -3.58
N GLY A 222 20.17 -10.58 -4.73
CA GLY A 222 19.49 -11.88 -4.85
C GLY A 222 17.96 -11.86 -4.80
N VAL A 223 17.31 -10.69 -4.89
CA VAL A 223 15.84 -10.56 -4.92
C VAL A 223 15.46 -9.66 -6.08
N VAL A 224 14.98 -10.25 -7.18
CA VAL A 224 14.43 -9.51 -8.32
C VAL A 224 12.90 -9.49 -8.15
N PRO A 225 12.27 -8.38 -7.73
CA PRO A 225 10.82 -8.31 -7.68
C PRO A 225 10.27 -8.51 -9.10
N GLU A 226 9.20 -9.27 -9.24
CA GLU A 226 8.57 -9.59 -10.53
C GLU A 226 8.20 -8.32 -11.33
N ALA A 227 7.96 -7.19 -10.64
CA ALA A 227 7.84 -5.84 -11.20
C ALA A 227 9.03 -5.34 -12.03
N THR A 228 10.23 -5.91 -11.88
CA THR A 228 11.40 -5.53 -12.70
C THR A 228 11.55 -6.37 -13.98
N MET A 229 10.80 -7.46 -14.12
CA MET A 229 10.98 -8.45 -15.20
C MET A 229 9.85 -8.48 -16.23
N SER A 230 8.70 -7.86 -15.96
CA SER A 230 7.48 -8.11 -16.75
C SER A 230 6.85 -6.85 -17.37
N PHE A 231 7.64 -5.85 -17.80
CA PHE A 231 7.18 -5.07 -18.95
C PHE A 231 7.56 -5.88 -20.18
#